data_AF-A0AAD5ZBJ9-F1
#
_entry.id   AF-A0AAD5ZBJ9-F1
#
_cell.length_a   1.000
_cell.length_b   1.000
_cell.length_c   1.000
_cell.angle_alpha   90.00
_cell.angle_beta   90.00
_cell.angle_gamma   90.00
#
_symmetry.space_group_name_H-M   'P 1'
#
loop_
_entity.id
_entity.type
_entity.pdbx_description
1 polymer ?
#
loop_
_entity_poly.entity_id
_entity_poly.type
_entity_poly.pdbx_seq_one_letter_code
_entity_poly.pdbx_strand_id
1 'polypeptide(L)'
;MVDSAPLLPQNSDIDRNSVFKDCHKSSGKLLQAILIAFAWVFDGQQSFITIFTDAEPKWKCLDPTDLICKQASSPCGLQPGSWTWASPAGTSTVSEWVLQCANTVLLSLPSSSFFAGCLVGGLFLSTLADSVLGRKTLLFLSCLIMSLAGSMTVLSHNIWVYSALKFVSGFGRASVGTAALVLSMEIVDKRWREKIGVLGFAFYMLGFLTLPIMAYISQGFSWSLACVFEAVGAASKILLAAEVIAYCSACTAFNVLLIYSAEIFPTIIRNTAIGLVREAGLLAGVVAPILAAEGQNNRFWSFGFFGLVIMLCGLSCICLPETKGRELADHIEDEANN
;
A
#
# COMPACT_ATOMS: atom_id res chain seq x y z
N MET A 1 -40.26 57.67 37.44
CA MET A 1 -38.82 57.55 37.13
C MET A 1 -38.60 56.12 36.71
N VAL A 2 -38.49 55.90 35.40
CA VAL A 2 -38.26 54.60 34.78
C VAL A 2 -36.77 54.58 34.46
N ASP A 3 -35.98 53.87 35.25
CA ASP A 3 -34.55 53.68 34.95
C ASP A 3 -34.38 52.56 33.91
N SER A 4 -33.53 52.87 32.95
CA SER A 4 -33.34 52.17 31.69
C SER A 4 -32.49 50.90 31.89
N ALA A 5 -32.96 49.78 31.36
CA ALA A 5 -32.14 48.58 31.18
C ALA A 5 -31.08 48.83 30.07
N PRO A 6 -29.83 48.35 30.19
CA PRO A 6 -28.85 48.47 29.13
C PRO A 6 -29.22 47.52 27.98
N LEU A 7 -29.32 48.08 26.78
CA LEU A 7 -29.47 47.37 25.51
C LEU A 7 -28.26 46.44 25.29
N LEU A 8 -28.49 45.13 25.22
CA LEU A 8 -27.56 44.17 24.62
C LEU A 8 -27.41 44.52 23.11
N PRO A 9 -26.19 44.70 22.58
CA PRO A 9 -26.05 44.94 21.15
C PRO A 9 -26.30 43.65 20.36
N GLN A 10 -27.07 43.77 19.28
CA GLN A 10 -27.28 42.74 18.25
C GLN A 10 -25.94 42.27 17.68
N ASN A 11 -25.48 41.07 18.04
CA ASN A 11 -24.25 40.46 17.52
C ASN A 11 -24.49 39.14 16.75
N SER A 12 -25.74 38.82 16.40
CA SER A 12 -26.11 37.52 15.82
C SER A 12 -25.71 37.32 14.35
N ASP A 13 -25.52 38.41 13.59
CA ASP A 13 -25.16 38.32 12.17
C ASP A 13 -23.64 38.33 11.94
N ILE A 14 -22.86 38.89 12.86
CA ILE A 14 -21.39 38.78 12.85
C ILE A 14 -20.99 37.35 13.24
N ASP A 15 -21.65 36.76 14.24
CA ASP A 15 -21.42 35.38 14.66
C ASP A 15 -21.81 34.37 13.55
N ARG A 16 -23.01 34.50 12.95
CA ARG A 16 -23.40 33.61 11.83
C ARG A 16 -22.50 33.71 10.61
N ASN A 17 -22.08 34.91 10.22
CA ASN A 17 -21.17 35.07 9.08
C ASN A 17 -19.76 34.54 9.37
N SER A 18 -19.30 34.63 10.63
CA SER A 18 -18.04 34.04 11.07
C SER A 18 -18.12 32.50 11.09
N VAL A 19 -19.18 31.93 11.66
CA VAL A 19 -19.47 30.49 11.67
C VAL A 19 -19.62 29.94 10.25
N PHE A 20 -20.30 30.67 9.35
CA PHE A 20 -20.43 30.27 7.95
C PHE A 20 -19.10 30.30 7.20
N LYS A 21 -18.27 31.33 7.41
CA LYS A 21 -16.91 31.40 6.85
C LYS A 21 -16.03 30.27 7.38
N ASP A 22 -16.11 29.96 8.67
CA ASP A 22 -15.36 28.87 9.28
C ASP A 22 -15.84 27.50 8.79
N CYS A 23 -17.16 27.33 8.58
CA CYS A 23 -17.74 26.12 8.00
C CYS A 23 -17.33 25.94 6.53
N HIS A 24 -17.33 27.01 5.73
CA HIS A 24 -16.86 26.98 4.35
C HIS A 24 -15.35 26.71 4.27
N LYS A 25 -14.56 27.33 5.15
CA LYS A 25 -13.11 27.10 5.24
C LYS A 25 -12.79 25.67 5.69
N SER A 26 -13.54 25.13 6.67
CA SER A 26 -13.42 23.74 7.14
C SER A 26 -13.83 22.74 6.05
N SER A 27 -14.89 23.03 5.28
CA SER A 27 -15.31 22.22 4.12
C SER A 27 -14.25 22.21 3.01
N GLY A 28 -13.62 23.36 2.73
CA GLY A 28 -12.52 23.45 1.76
C GLY A 28 -11.27 22.67 2.19
N LYS A 29 -10.90 22.74 3.48
CA LYS A 29 -9.82 21.93 4.07
C LYS A 29 -10.12 20.43 3.98
N LEU A 30 -11.36 20.03 4.26
CA LEU A 30 -11.80 18.64 4.17
C LEU A 30 -11.69 18.11 2.73
N LEU A 31 -12.14 18.88 1.74
CA LEU A 31 -12.01 18.52 0.34
C LEU A 31 -10.55 18.35 -0.08
N GLN A 32 -9.66 19.25 0.35
CA GLN A 32 -8.22 19.13 0.10
C GLN A 32 -7.63 17.86 0.71
N ALA A 33 -8.02 17.52 1.95
CA ALA A 33 -7.57 16.29 2.60
C ALA A 33 -8.05 15.03 1.87
N ILE A 34 -9.29 15.02 1.36
CA ILE A 34 -9.81 13.91 0.55
C ILE A 34 -9.02 13.75 -0.76
N LEU A 35 -8.68 14.87 -1.43
CA LEU A 35 -7.86 14.85 -2.65
C LEU A 35 -6.45 14.32 -2.40
N ILE A 36 -5.85 14.66 -1.25
CA ILE A 36 -4.54 14.13 -0.87
C ILE A 36 -4.65 12.64 -0.54
N ALA A 37 -5.70 12.23 0.19
CA ALA A 37 -5.96 10.83 0.51
C ALA A 37 -6.15 9.97 -0.76
N PHE A 38 -6.68 10.53 -1.86
CA PHE A 38 -6.81 9.82 -3.13
C PHE A 38 -5.46 9.31 -3.67
N ALA A 39 -4.32 9.93 -3.32
CA ALA A 39 -2.99 9.45 -3.68
C ALA A 39 -2.73 8.01 -3.18
N TRP A 40 -3.41 7.58 -2.11
CA TRP A 40 -3.33 6.23 -1.58
C TRP A 40 -3.87 5.17 -2.54
N VAL A 41 -4.76 5.52 -3.48
CA VAL A 41 -5.18 4.60 -4.55
C VAL A 41 -3.98 4.15 -5.39
N PHE A 42 -3.14 5.09 -5.80
CA PHE A 42 -1.94 4.79 -6.60
C PHE A 42 -0.89 4.05 -5.77
N ASP A 43 -0.80 4.34 -4.47
CA ASP A 43 -0.04 3.52 -3.54
C ASP A 43 -0.61 2.08 -3.51
N GLY A 44 -1.91 1.87 -3.39
CA GLY A 44 -2.51 0.54 -3.46
C GLY A 44 -2.19 -0.20 -4.77
N GLN A 45 -2.24 0.50 -5.90
CA GLN A 45 -1.95 -0.09 -7.21
C GLN A 45 -0.48 -0.50 -7.36
N GLN A 46 0.46 0.38 -7.01
CA GLN A 46 1.90 0.09 -7.11
C GLN A 46 2.35 -0.95 -6.08
N SER A 47 1.70 -0.95 -4.91
CA SER A 47 1.38 -2.12 -4.07
C SER A 47 1.72 -3.47 -4.63
N PHE A 48 0.85 -3.82 -5.55
CA PHE A 48 0.50 -5.20 -5.86
C PHE A 48 0.55 -5.45 -7.36
N ILE A 49 0.90 -4.45 -8.17
CA ILE A 49 1.05 -4.61 -9.61
C ILE A 49 2.03 -5.73 -9.95
N THR A 50 3.09 -5.91 -9.16
CA THR A 50 4.09 -6.98 -9.34
C THR A 50 3.51 -8.38 -9.18
N ILE A 51 2.51 -8.57 -8.31
CA ILE A 51 1.83 -9.87 -8.16
C ILE A 51 1.19 -10.31 -9.49
N PHE A 52 0.67 -9.34 -10.26
CA PHE A 52 0.04 -9.63 -11.54
C PHE A 52 1.05 -9.70 -12.70
N THR A 53 2.07 -8.83 -12.71
CA THR A 53 3.08 -8.83 -13.80
C THR A 53 4.05 -10.00 -13.72
N ASP A 54 4.32 -10.49 -12.50
CA ASP A 54 5.28 -11.56 -12.23
C ASP A 54 4.59 -12.94 -12.10
N ALA A 55 3.28 -13.01 -12.35
CA ALA A 55 2.52 -14.25 -12.29
C ALA A 55 3.04 -15.27 -13.32
N GLU A 56 3.32 -16.49 -12.85
CA GLU A 56 3.69 -17.60 -13.72
C GLU A 56 2.50 -18.05 -14.57
N PRO A 57 2.60 -18.00 -15.92
CA PRO A 57 1.55 -18.50 -16.77
C PRO A 57 1.46 -20.03 -16.67
N LYS A 58 0.26 -20.58 -16.85
CA LYS A 58 0.11 -22.03 -17.05
C LYS A 58 0.75 -22.42 -18.38
N TRP A 59 1.39 -23.57 -18.43
CA TRP A 59 2.00 -24.13 -19.64
C TRP A 59 1.29 -25.42 -20.06
N LYS A 60 1.42 -25.80 -21.33
CA LYS A 60 0.83 -27.01 -21.93
C LYS A 60 1.84 -27.68 -22.85
N CYS A 61 1.79 -29.01 -22.94
CA CYS A 61 2.57 -29.76 -23.92
C CYS A 61 1.96 -29.59 -25.33
N LEU A 62 2.82 -29.44 -26.34
CA LEU A 62 2.41 -29.39 -27.75
C LEU A 62 1.93 -30.76 -28.22
N ASP A 63 2.69 -31.82 -27.90
CA ASP A 63 2.37 -33.19 -28.28
C ASP A 63 1.65 -33.93 -27.14
N PRO A 64 0.41 -34.39 -27.34
CA PRO A 64 -0.36 -35.09 -26.32
C PRO A 64 0.14 -36.51 -26.04
N THR A 65 1.05 -37.04 -26.87
CA THR A 65 1.64 -38.38 -26.76
C THR A 65 2.94 -38.40 -25.96
N ASP A 66 3.55 -37.25 -25.67
CA ASP A 66 4.77 -37.17 -24.87
C ASP A 66 4.45 -37.33 -23.37
N LEU A 67 4.64 -38.55 -22.87
CA LEU A 67 4.46 -38.88 -21.45
C LEU A 67 5.47 -38.17 -20.55
N ILE A 68 6.67 -37.85 -21.05
CA ILE A 68 7.72 -37.18 -20.27
C ILE A 68 7.25 -35.75 -19.98
N CYS A 69 6.71 -35.07 -21.00
CA CYS A 69 6.14 -33.73 -20.84
C CYS A 69 4.92 -33.71 -19.90
N LYS A 70 4.03 -34.71 -19.98
CA LYS A 70 2.84 -34.78 -19.10
C LYS A 70 3.17 -35.08 -17.63
N GLN A 71 4.26 -35.80 -17.38
CA GLN A 71 4.65 -36.21 -16.03
C GLN A 71 5.62 -35.23 -15.39
N ALA A 72 6.15 -34.27 -16.15
CA ALA A 72 7.01 -33.21 -15.64
C ALA A 72 6.21 -32.20 -14.79
N SER A 73 6.73 -31.88 -13.61
CA SER A 73 6.17 -30.86 -12.71
C SER A 73 6.51 -29.43 -13.15
N SER A 74 7.55 -29.26 -13.97
CA SER A 74 7.99 -27.97 -14.51
C SER A 74 8.48 -28.12 -15.96
N PRO A 75 8.41 -27.06 -16.79
CA PRO A 75 8.91 -27.11 -18.15
C PRO A 75 10.45 -27.08 -18.23
N CYS A 76 11.12 -26.92 -17.10
CA CYS A 76 12.58 -26.86 -17.01
C CYS A 76 13.20 -28.25 -17.15
N GLY A 77 14.05 -28.40 -18.17
CA GLY A 77 14.65 -29.68 -18.54
C GLY A 77 13.91 -30.44 -19.65
N LEU A 78 12.78 -29.92 -20.14
CA LEU A 78 12.12 -30.45 -21.35
C LEU A 78 12.85 -30.00 -22.62
N GLN A 79 12.72 -30.79 -23.68
CA GLN A 79 13.31 -30.44 -24.98
C GLN A 79 12.71 -29.13 -25.53
N PRO A 80 13.53 -28.24 -26.14
CA PRO A 80 13.03 -27.02 -26.76
C PRO A 80 11.97 -27.34 -27.82
N GLY A 81 10.76 -26.78 -27.66
CA GLY A 81 9.65 -26.99 -28.58
C GLY A 81 8.68 -28.13 -28.24
N SER A 82 8.80 -28.79 -27.08
CA SER A 82 7.80 -29.77 -26.62
C SER A 82 6.62 -29.15 -25.86
N TRP A 83 6.71 -27.87 -25.49
CA TRP A 83 5.73 -27.17 -24.68
C TRP A 83 5.52 -25.72 -25.14
N THR A 84 4.35 -25.15 -24.82
CA THR A 84 4.01 -23.74 -25.04
C THR A 84 3.26 -23.18 -23.83
N TRP A 85 3.33 -21.85 -23.68
CA TRP A 85 2.49 -21.14 -22.73
C TRP A 85 1.01 -21.24 -23.13
N ALA A 86 0.14 -21.43 -22.15
CA ALA A 86 -1.30 -21.42 -22.37
C ALA A 86 -1.83 -20.00 -22.69
N SER A 87 -1.06 -18.97 -22.35
CA SER A 87 -1.31 -17.56 -22.67
C SER A 87 -0.30 -17.05 -23.72
N PRO A 88 -0.65 -16.02 -24.52
CA PRO A 88 0.29 -15.41 -25.46
C PRO A 88 1.60 -14.95 -24.80
N ALA A 89 2.71 -15.06 -25.53
CA ALA A 89 4.00 -14.52 -25.10
C ALA A 89 3.91 -12.99 -24.94
N GLY A 90 4.32 -12.48 -23.77
CA GLY A 90 4.20 -11.05 -23.42
C GLY A 90 3.05 -10.70 -22.46
N THR A 91 2.32 -11.70 -21.95
CA THR A 91 1.27 -11.48 -20.93
C THR A 91 1.83 -11.31 -19.51
N SER A 92 3.01 -11.88 -19.24
CA SER A 92 3.73 -11.67 -17.99
C SER A 92 5.24 -11.57 -18.23
N THR A 93 5.93 -10.88 -17.32
CA THR A 93 7.39 -10.70 -17.34
C THR A 93 8.13 -12.05 -17.36
N VAL A 94 7.55 -13.06 -16.71
CA VAL A 94 8.06 -14.44 -16.71
C VAL A 94 7.95 -15.11 -18.08
N SER A 95 6.84 -14.90 -18.78
CA SER A 95 6.60 -15.45 -20.12
C SER A 95 7.46 -14.80 -21.21
N GLU A 96 7.74 -13.49 -21.07
CA GLU A 96 8.45 -12.69 -22.06
C GLU A 96 9.93 -13.03 -22.11
N TRP A 97 10.54 -13.23 -20.95
CA TRP A 97 11.97 -13.49 -20.82
C TRP A 97 12.31 -14.95 -20.47
N VAL A 98 11.32 -15.85 -20.51
CA VAL A 98 11.44 -17.29 -20.23
C VAL A 98 12.23 -17.56 -18.94
N LEU A 99 11.91 -16.79 -17.90
CA LEU A 99 12.68 -16.75 -16.65
C LEU A 99 12.42 -17.94 -15.72
N GLN A 100 11.46 -18.82 -16.06
CA GLN A 100 11.06 -19.93 -15.20
C GLN A 100 12.20 -20.93 -14.92
N CYS A 101 13.16 -21.06 -15.85
CA CYS A 101 14.30 -21.95 -15.69
C CYS A 101 15.60 -21.22 -15.33
N ALA A 102 15.52 -19.89 -15.13
CA ALA A 102 16.62 -19.12 -14.57
C ALA A 102 16.71 -19.35 -13.05
N ASN A 103 17.84 -18.99 -12.45
CA ASN A 103 18.02 -19.09 -11.00
C ASN A 103 16.90 -18.34 -10.26
N THR A 104 16.47 -18.88 -9.11
CA THR A 104 15.42 -18.30 -8.25
C THR A 104 15.67 -16.85 -7.86
N VAL A 105 16.95 -16.45 -7.79
CA VAL A 105 17.39 -15.07 -7.55
C VAL A 105 17.02 -14.13 -8.70
N LEU A 106 17.10 -14.59 -9.94
CA LEU A 106 16.81 -13.77 -11.13
C LEU A 106 15.30 -13.55 -11.29
N LEU A 107 14.50 -14.55 -10.95
CA LEU A 107 13.04 -14.49 -10.98
C LEU A 107 12.48 -13.51 -9.95
N SER A 108 13.07 -13.48 -8.74
CA SER A 108 12.65 -12.59 -7.66
C SER A 108 13.33 -11.21 -7.69
N LEU A 109 14.22 -10.96 -8.64
CA LEU A 109 15.02 -9.73 -8.76
C LEU A 109 14.14 -8.46 -8.85
N PRO A 110 13.09 -8.38 -9.68
CA PRO A 110 12.31 -7.14 -9.81
C PRO A 110 11.51 -6.81 -8.55
N SER A 111 10.87 -7.84 -7.96
CA SER A 111 10.08 -7.69 -6.74
C SER A 111 10.95 -7.36 -5.52
N SER A 112 12.09 -8.03 -5.35
CA SER A 112 13.05 -7.71 -4.28
C SER A 112 13.65 -6.32 -4.43
N SER A 113 13.99 -5.93 -5.67
CA SER A 113 14.49 -4.59 -6.01
C SER A 113 13.47 -3.50 -5.67
N PHE A 114 12.18 -3.72 -5.95
CA PHE A 114 11.11 -2.78 -5.58
C PHE A 114 11.03 -2.57 -4.07
N PHE A 115 10.98 -3.64 -3.27
CA PHE A 115 10.93 -3.51 -1.81
C PHE A 115 12.22 -2.95 -1.21
N ALA A 116 13.38 -3.27 -1.79
CA ALA A 116 14.64 -2.65 -1.41
C ALA A 116 14.62 -1.13 -1.68
N GLY A 117 14.06 -0.73 -2.83
CA GLY A 117 13.80 0.67 -3.16
C GLY A 117 12.91 1.35 -2.13
N CYS A 118 11.82 0.70 -1.71
CA CYS A 118 10.94 1.21 -0.66
C CYS A 118 11.72 1.45 0.65
N LEU A 119 12.54 0.49 1.10
CA LEU A 119 13.29 0.60 2.34
C LEU A 119 14.32 1.74 2.33
N VAL A 120 15.07 1.87 1.23
CA VAL A 120 16.03 2.98 1.05
C VAL A 120 15.30 4.31 0.93
N GLY A 121 14.21 4.35 0.16
CA GLY A 121 13.38 5.54 -0.04
C GLY A 121 12.73 6.00 1.25
N GLY A 122 12.26 5.10 2.10
CA GLY A 122 11.57 5.43 3.35
C GLY A 122 12.48 6.19 4.30
N LEU A 123 13.70 5.69 4.51
CA LEU A 123 14.69 6.34 5.37
C LEU A 123 15.18 7.66 4.79
N PHE A 124 15.46 7.70 3.48
CA PHE A 124 16.04 8.87 2.83
C PHE A 124 15.01 9.98 2.56
N LEU A 125 13.85 9.65 1.99
CA LEU A 125 12.83 10.64 1.67
C LEU A 125 12.12 11.17 2.92
N SER A 126 11.99 10.36 3.99
CA SER A 126 11.40 10.87 5.24
C SER A 126 12.30 11.92 5.91
N THR A 127 13.61 11.67 5.97
CA THR A 127 14.57 12.66 6.51
C THR A 127 14.68 13.90 5.62
N LEU A 128 14.57 13.74 4.30
CA LEU A 128 14.56 14.86 3.35
C LEU A 128 13.27 15.69 3.43
N ALA A 129 12.14 15.07 3.79
CA ALA A 129 10.88 15.76 4.04
C ALA A 129 11.00 16.77 5.17
N ASP A 130 11.66 16.35 6.25
CA ASP A 130 11.74 17.08 7.51
C ASP A 130 12.79 18.19 7.45
N SER A 131 13.81 18.06 6.59
CA SER A 131 14.95 18.99 6.51
C SER A 131 14.85 20.08 5.45
N VAL A 132 14.45 19.75 4.20
CA VAL A 132 14.66 20.68 3.05
C VAL A 132 13.43 20.90 2.18
N LEU A 133 12.71 19.84 1.80
CA LEU A 133 11.71 19.92 0.71
C LEU A 133 10.31 20.31 1.18
N GLY A 134 9.97 20.02 2.44
CA GLY A 134 8.61 20.10 2.94
C GLY A 134 7.69 19.02 2.34
N ARG A 135 6.64 18.66 3.09
CA ARG A 135 5.79 17.48 2.79
C ARG A 135 5.02 17.56 1.46
N LYS A 136 4.49 18.73 1.10
CA LYS A 136 3.73 18.93 -0.14
C LYS A 136 4.60 18.72 -1.39
N THR A 137 5.80 19.30 -1.39
CA THR A 137 6.74 19.20 -2.51
C THR A 137 7.26 17.77 -2.62
N LEU A 138 7.56 17.12 -1.49
CA LEU A 138 7.97 15.74 -1.46
C LEU A 138 6.91 14.81 -2.07
N LEU A 139 5.64 14.94 -1.65
CA LEU A 139 4.55 14.13 -2.20
C LEU A 139 4.45 14.28 -3.72
N PHE A 140 4.56 15.51 -4.23
CA PHE A 140 4.55 15.77 -5.67
C PHE A 140 5.75 15.13 -6.40
N LEU A 141 6.97 15.30 -5.87
CA LEU A 141 8.19 14.74 -6.44
C LEU A 141 8.16 13.21 -6.46
N SER A 142 7.70 12.59 -5.38
CA SER A 142 7.57 11.14 -5.25
C SER A 142 6.58 10.56 -6.26
N CYS A 143 5.42 11.19 -6.42
CA CYS A 143 4.44 10.82 -7.46
C CYS A 143 5.04 10.99 -8.87
N LEU A 144 5.81 12.04 -9.11
CA LEU A 144 6.47 12.28 -10.39
C LEU A 144 7.52 11.20 -10.71
N ILE A 145 8.40 10.88 -9.75
CA ILE A 145 9.41 9.81 -9.87
C ILE A 145 8.73 8.48 -10.19
N MET A 146 7.66 8.16 -9.46
CA MET A 146 6.92 6.91 -9.65
C MET A 146 6.27 6.82 -11.04
N SER A 147 5.68 7.92 -11.53
CA SER A 147 5.06 7.99 -12.85
C SER A 147 6.07 7.88 -13.99
N LEU A 148 7.19 8.59 -13.89
CA LEU A 148 8.27 8.54 -14.87
C LEU A 148 8.90 7.14 -14.92
N ALA A 149 9.24 6.55 -13.78
CA ALA A 149 9.81 5.20 -13.71
C ALA A 149 8.83 4.14 -14.24
N GLY A 150 7.53 4.25 -13.90
CA GLY A 150 6.49 3.35 -14.42
C GLY A 150 6.34 3.43 -15.95
N SER A 151 6.37 4.64 -16.51
CA SER A 151 6.30 4.85 -17.96
C SER A 151 7.53 4.30 -18.69
N MET A 152 8.72 4.53 -18.12
CA MET A 152 9.98 4.01 -18.66
C MET A 152 10.08 2.48 -18.61
N THR A 153 9.37 1.85 -17.67
CA THR A 153 9.35 0.39 -17.52
C THR A 153 8.82 -0.31 -18.78
N VAL A 154 7.93 0.33 -19.55
CA VAL A 154 7.41 -0.20 -20.81
C VAL A 154 8.51 -0.33 -21.89
N LEU A 155 9.54 0.51 -21.82
CA LEU A 155 10.63 0.54 -22.80
C LEU A 155 11.81 -0.38 -22.42
N SER A 156 11.73 -1.07 -21.28
CA SER A 156 12.84 -1.89 -20.79
C SER A 156 12.89 -3.23 -21.52
N HIS A 157 13.93 -3.41 -22.34
CA HIS A 157 14.21 -4.67 -23.04
C HIS A 157 15.16 -5.59 -22.28
N ASN A 158 15.60 -5.20 -21.08
CA ASN A 158 16.56 -5.93 -20.26
C ASN A 158 16.06 -6.06 -18.82
N ILE A 159 16.14 -7.26 -18.24
CA ILE A 159 15.73 -7.55 -16.86
C ILE A 159 16.44 -6.66 -15.82
N TRP A 160 17.71 -6.30 -16.06
CA TRP A 160 18.48 -5.43 -15.18
C TRP A 160 17.93 -3.99 -15.18
N VAL A 161 17.57 -3.48 -16.36
CA VAL A 161 16.97 -2.15 -16.50
C VAL A 161 15.57 -2.14 -15.91
N TYR A 162 14.78 -3.18 -16.17
CA TYR A 162 13.46 -3.37 -15.54
C TYR A 162 13.55 -3.36 -14.01
N SER A 163 14.50 -4.11 -13.45
CA SER A 163 14.70 -4.20 -12.00
C SER A 163 15.21 -2.90 -11.40
N ALA A 164 16.08 -2.15 -12.10
CA ALA A 164 16.52 -0.82 -11.68
C ALA A 164 15.37 0.19 -11.71
N LEU A 165 14.49 0.15 -12.73
CA LEU A 165 13.30 1.01 -12.78
C LEU A 165 12.32 0.68 -11.67
N LYS A 166 12.13 -0.61 -11.33
CA LYS A 166 11.34 -1.04 -10.17
C LYS A 166 11.93 -0.55 -8.86
N PHE A 167 13.25 -0.53 -8.71
CA PHE A 167 13.91 0.10 -7.55
C PHE A 167 13.52 1.58 -7.42
N VAL A 168 13.61 2.33 -8.52
CA VAL A 168 13.28 3.76 -8.54
C VAL A 168 11.80 4.00 -8.25
N SER A 169 10.90 3.17 -8.79
CA SER A 169 9.47 3.21 -8.46
C SER A 169 9.22 2.92 -6.97
N GLY A 170 9.90 1.93 -6.40
CA GLY A 170 9.83 1.61 -4.97
C GLY A 170 10.34 2.75 -4.10
N PHE A 171 11.45 3.37 -4.49
CA PHE A 171 12.01 4.54 -3.83
C PHE A 171 11.01 5.69 -3.78
N GLY A 172 10.42 6.08 -4.90
CA GLY A 172 9.40 7.13 -4.95
C GLY A 172 8.16 6.79 -4.10
N ARG A 173 7.69 5.55 -4.19
CA ARG A 173 6.55 5.03 -3.44
C ARG A 173 6.69 5.20 -1.91
N ALA A 174 7.90 5.03 -1.37
CA ALA A 174 8.13 4.91 0.07
C ALA A 174 7.51 6.06 0.91
N SER A 175 7.54 7.29 0.36
CA SER A 175 7.05 8.49 1.04
C SER A 175 5.62 8.90 0.69
N VAL A 176 5.01 8.30 -0.35
CA VAL A 176 3.67 8.72 -0.82
C VAL A 176 2.62 8.49 0.25
N GLY A 177 2.57 7.29 0.83
CA GLY A 177 1.60 6.94 1.87
C GLY A 177 1.77 7.78 3.14
N THR A 178 3.00 7.89 3.66
CA THR A 178 3.31 8.63 4.89
C THR A 178 3.07 10.12 4.74
N ALA A 179 3.60 10.74 3.67
CA ALA A 179 3.42 12.17 3.43
C ALA A 179 1.94 12.51 3.19
N ALA A 180 1.19 11.70 2.45
CA ALA A 180 -0.23 11.92 2.23
C ALA A 180 -1.04 11.81 3.54
N LEU A 181 -0.77 10.81 4.40
CA LEU A 181 -1.45 10.66 5.69
C LEU A 181 -1.16 11.84 6.63
N VAL A 182 0.12 12.19 6.81
CA VAL A 182 0.51 13.30 7.69
C VAL A 182 -0.06 14.63 7.19
N LEU A 183 0.07 14.91 5.89
CA LEU A 183 -0.45 16.15 5.30
C LEU A 183 -1.99 16.23 5.41
N SER A 184 -2.69 15.11 5.24
CA SER A 184 -4.16 15.07 5.37
C SER A 184 -4.59 15.32 6.82
N MET A 185 -3.85 14.80 7.80
CA MET A 185 -4.13 15.01 9.23
C MET A 185 -3.78 16.42 9.71
N GLU A 186 -2.78 17.06 9.12
CA GLU A 186 -2.36 18.43 9.44
C GLU A 186 -3.32 19.50 8.93
N ILE A 187 -3.96 19.26 7.78
CA ILE A 187 -4.90 20.21 7.18
C ILE A 187 -6.25 20.21 7.91
N VAL A 188 -6.66 19.08 8.47
CA VAL A 188 -7.97 18.89 9.12
C VAL A 188 -7.93 19.09 10.64
N ASP A 189 -9.06 19.53 11.18
CA ASP A 189 -9.23 19.72 12.63
C ASP A 189 -9.23 18.36 13.35
N LYS A 190 -8.87 18.35 14.65
CA LYS A 190 -8.73 17.14 15.50
C LYS A 190 -9.89 16.14 15.34
N ARG A 191 -11.13 16.64 15.25
CA ARG A 191 -12.38 15.83 15.10
C ARG A 191 -12.48 14.99 13.82
N TRP A 192 -11.70 15.31 12.78
CA TRP A 192 -11.76 14.65 11.46
C TRP A 192 -10.52 13.80 11.14
N ARG A 193 -9.46 13.87 11.95
CA ARG A 193 -8.16 13.21 11.68
C ARG A 193 -8.29 11.71 11.53
N GLU A 194 -8.98 11.05 12.46
CA GLU A 194 -9.22 9.61 12.43
C GLU A 194 -10.02 9.20 11.18
N LYS A 195 -11.10 9.94 10.88
CA LYS A 195 -11.97 9.65 9.74
C LYS A 195 -11.23 9.76 8.41
N ILE A 196 -10.37 10.77 8.27
CA ILE A 196 -9.55 10.98 7.08
C ILE A 196 -8.45 9.93 6.95
N GLY A 197 -7.83 9.50 8.05
CA GLY A 197 -6.90 8.36 8.05
C GLY A 197 -7.56 7.07 7.56
N VAL A 198 -8.74 6.74 8.10
CA VAL A 198 -9.55 5.59 7.66
C VAL A 198 -9.91 5.69 6.17
N LEU A 199 -10.29 6.89 5.70
CA LEU A 199 -10.60 7.12 4.29
C LEU A 199 -9.39 6.90 3.37
N GLY A 200 -8.19 7.33 3.78
CA GLY A 200 -6.95 7.05 3.04
C GLY A 200 -6.71 5.56 2.86
N PHE A 201 -6.84 4.77 3.93
CA PHE A 201 -6.72 3.31 3.87
C PHE A 201 -7.82 2.67 3.01
N ALA A 202 -9.05 3.18 3.05
CA ALA A 202 -10.11 2.73 2.15
C ALA A 202 -9.74 2.98 0.68
N PHE A 203 -9.12 4.11 0.36
CA PHE A 203 -8.60 4.39 -0.97
C PHE A 203 -7.45 3.45 -1.38
N TYR A 204 -6.55 3.10 -0.46
CA TYR A 204 -5.54 2.09 -0.72
C TYR A 204 -6.14 0.72 -1.06
N MET A 205 -7.16 0.30 -0.31
CA MET A 205 -7.91 -0.92 -0.58
C MET A 205 -8.59 -0.90 -1.96
N LEU A 206 -9.21 0.23 -2.31
CA LEU A 206 -9.80 0.42 -3.63
C LEU A 206 -8.74 0.31 -4.73
N GLY A 207 -7.55 0.87 -4.53
CA GLY A 207 -6.41 0.73 -5.43
C GLY A 207 -6.08 -0.73 -5.71
N PHE A 208 -5.91 -1.55 -4.68
CA PHE A 208 -5.67 -2.98 -4.82
C PHE A 208 -6.79 -3.70 -5.58
N LEU A 209 -8.05 -3.44 -5.23
CA LEU A 209 -9.21 -4.08 -5.85
C LEU A 209 -9.43 -3.68 -7.31
N THR A 210 -8.88 -2.53 -7.75
CA THR A 210 -8.96 -2.12 -9.16
C THR A 210 -7.96 -2.83 -10.07
N LEU A 211 -6.86 -3.40 -9.54
CA LEU A 211 -5.82 -4.05 -10.36
C LEU A 211 -6.33 -5.24 -11.18
N PRO A 212 -7.10 -6.20 -10.62
CA PRO A 212 -7.69 -7.28 -11.41
C PRO A 212 -8.60 -6.77 -12.53
N ILE A 213 -9.34 -5.68 -12.26
CA ILE A 213 -10.26 -5.07 -13.24
C ILE A 213 -9.45 -4.47 -14.40
N MET A 214 -8.36 -3.76 -14.10
CA MET A 214 -7.47 -3.18 -15.10
C MET A 214 -6.75 -4.26 -15.92
N ALA A 215 -6.21 -5.29 -15.27
CA ALA A 215 -5.57 -6.42 -15.93
C ALA A 215 -6.55 -7.13 -16.88
N TYR A 216 -7.81 -7.29 -16.45
CA TYR A 216 -8.86 -7.89 -17.26
C TYR A 216 -9.25 -7.03 -18.49
N ILE A 217 -9.40 -5.71 -18.33
CA ILE A 217 -9.68 -4.80 -19.45
C ILE A 217 -8.55 -4.84 -20.50
N SER A 218 -7.30 -5.00 -20.06
CA SER A 218 -6.15 -5.05 -20.95
C SER A 218 -6.04 -6.34 -21.79
N GLN A 219 -6.65 -7.45 -21.35
CA GLN A 219 -6.58 -8.75 -22.03
C GLN A 219 -7.72 -8.99 -23.05
N GLY A 220 -8.53 -7.97 -23.35
CA GLY A 220 -9.64 -8.04 -24.29
C GLY A 220 -10.98 -8.29 -23.61
N PHE A 221 -11.95 -7.42 -23.91
CA PHE A 221 -13.31 -7.45 -23.35
C PHE A 221 -14.05 -8.75 -23.72
N SER A 222 -14.08 -9.74 -22.83
CA SER A 222 -15.01 -10.86 -22.92
C SER A 222 -15.73 -11.07 -21.59
N TRP A 223 -16.79 -10.29 -21.32
CA TRP A 223 -17.94 -10.46 -20.38
C TRP A 223 -17.92 -11.55 -19.27
N SER A 224 -16.78 -11.84 -18.65
CA SER A 224 -16.53 -13.05 -17.85
C SER A 224 -16.32 -12.77 -16.36
N LEU A 225 -16.43 -11.54 -15.86
CA LEU A 225 -16.35 -11.34 -14.40
C LEU A 225 -17.47 -12.08 -13.67
N ALA A 226 -18.66 -12.15 -14.27
CA ALA A 226 -19.76 -13.00 -13.79
C ALA A 226 -19.42 -14.50 -13.93
N CYS A 227 -18.87 -14.95 -15.07
CA CYS A 227 -18.52 -16.35 -15.29
C CYS A 227 -17.33 -16.85 -14.44
N VAL A 228 -16.34 -16.01 -14.12
CA VAL A 228 -15.24 -16.35 -13.20
C VAL A 228 -15.75 -16.43 -11.77
N PHE A 229 -16.63 -15.51 -11.35
CA PHE A 229 -17.31 -15.64 -10.06
C PHE A 229 -18.22 -16.86 -10.01
N GLU A 230 -18.83 -17.29 -11.12
CA GLU A 230 -19.64 -18.51 -11.17
C GLU A 230 -18.81 -19.80 -11.26
N ALA A 231 -17.65 -19.77 -11.93
CA ALA A 231 -16.75 -20.93 -12.09
C ALA A 231 -15.92 -21.24 -10.84
N VAL A 232 -15.78 -20.28 -9.92
CA VAL A 232 -15.13 -20.47 -8.63
C VAL A 232 -16.11 -21.19 -7.69
N GLY A 233 -15.75 -22.39 -7.21
CA GLY A 233 -16.59 -23.16 -6.29
C GLY A 233 -16.93 -22.40 -5.02
N ALA A 234 -18.08 -22.69 -4.40
CA ALA A 234 -18.57 -21.99 -3.21
C ALA A 234 -17.55 -21.94 -2.06
N ALA A 235 -16.77 -23.02 -1.85
CA ALA A 235 -15.72 -23.08 -0.85
C ALA A 235 -14.58 -22.07 -1.11
N SER A 236 -14.18 -21.91 -2.38
CA SER A 236 -13.15 -20.93 -2.76
C SER A 236 -13.64 -19.49 -2.60
N LYS A 237 -14.94 -19.21 -2.81
CA LYS A 237 -15.52 -17.89 -2.54
C LYS A 237 -15.51 -17.54 -1.06
N ILE A 238 -15.86 -18.51 -0.19
CA ILE A 238 -15.83 -18.32 1.27
C ILE A 238 -14.40 -18.05 1.74
N LEU A 239 -13.42 -18.80 1.23
CA LEU A 239 -12.01 -18.58 1.55
C LEU A 239 -11.55 -17.20 1.11
N LEU A 240 -11.86 -16.77 -0.13
CA LEU A 240 -11.53 -15.43 -0.61
C LEU A 240 -12.18 -14.33 0.23
N ALA A 241 -13.44 -14.50 0.62
CA ALA A 241 -14.13 -13.54 1.49
C ALA A 241 -13.47 -13.46 2.88
N ALA A 242 -13.08 -14.60 3.45
CA ALA A 242 -12.37 -14.65 4.72
C ALA A 242 -10.99 -13.97 4.64
N GLU A 243 -10.22 -14.19 3.57
CA GLU A 243 -8.94 -13.53 3.33
C GLU A 243 -9.09 -12.01 3.16
N VAL A 244 -10.11 -11.55 2.44
CA VAL A 244 -10.39 -10.11 2.30
C VAL A 244 -10.76 -9.48 3.64
N ILE A 245 -11.57 -10.16 4.45
CA ILE A 245 -11.93 -9.69 5.80
C ILE A 245 -10.70 -9.62 6.70
N ALA A 246 -9.85 -10.66 6.68
CA ALA A 246 -8.60 -10.70 7.44
C ALA A 246 -7.63 -9.60 7.00
N TYR A 247 -7.56 -9.32 5.69
CA TYR A 247 -6.71 -8.24 5.18
C TYR A 247 -7.26 -6.86 5.57
N CYS A 248 -8.57 -6.65 5.51
CA CYS A 248 -9.21 -5.41 6.00
C CYS A 248 -8.96 -5.16 7.49
N SER A 249 -9.00 -6.20 8.33
CA SER A 249 -8.70 -6.06 9.76
C SER A 249 -7.23 -5.74 10.01
N ALA A 250 -6.30 -6.40 9.28
CA ALA A 250 -4.88 -6.11 9.34
C ALA A 250 -4.56 -4.66 8.92
N CYS A 251 -5.16 -4.17 7.82
CA CYS A 251 -5.03 -2.79 7.38
C CYS A 251 -5.56 -1.80 8.42
N THR A 252 -6.67 -2.11 9.08
CA THR A 252 -7.25 -1.27 10.13
C THR A 252 -6.34 -1.21 11.35
N ALA A 253 -5.80 -2.34 11.79
CA ALA A 253 -4.84 -2.39 12.91
C ALA A 253 -3.57 -1.58 12.59
N PHE A 254 -3.04 -1.71 11.38
CA PHE A 254 -1.88 -0.94 10.93
C PHE A 254 -2.19 0.57 10.83
N ASN A 255 -3.38 0.95 10.36
CA ASN A 255 -3.82 2.35 10.36
C ASN A 255 -3.87 2.95 11.77
N VAL A 256 -4.47 2.24 12.72
CA VAL A 256 -4.53 2.67 14.12
C VAL A 256 -3.13 2.85 14.69
N LEU A 257 -2.21 1.93 14.39
CA LEU A 257 -0.82 2.06 14.81
C LEU A 257 -0.12 3.30 14.23
N LEU A 258 -0.36 3.63 12.95
CA LEU A 258 0.19 4.85 12.33
C LEU A 258 -0.40 6.12 12.94
N ILE A 259 -1.71 6.15 13.22
CA ILE A 259 -2.38 7.29 13.88
C ILE A 259 -1.80 7.47 15.29
N TYR A 260 -1.72 6.38 16.05
CA TYR A 260 -1.15 6.39 17.38
C TYR A 260 0.30 6.91 17.39
N SER A 261 1.12 6.45 16.44
CA SER A 261 2.48 6.96 16.24
C SER A 261 2.48 8.46 15.89
N ALA A 262 1.50 8.92 15.10
CA ALA A 262 1.36 10.33 14.75
C ALA A 262 0.97 11.21 15.95
N GLU A 263 0.26 10.66 16.93
CA GLU A 263 -0.20 11.42 18.10
C GLU A 263 0.87 11.53 19.18
N ILE A 264 1.67 10.48 19.37
CA ILE A 264 2.75 10.47 20.36
C ILE A 264 3.93 11.32 19.90
N PHE A 265 4.36 11.15 18.64
CA PHE A 265 5.58 11.83 18.22
C PHE A 265 5.32 13.30 17.88
N PRO A 266 6.14 14.24 18.38
CA PRO A 266 6.03 15.66 18.07
C PRO A 266 6.37 15.92 16.60
N THR A 267 5.88 17.03 16.06
CA THR A 267 5.91 17.37 14.62
C THR A 267 7.29 17.24 13.96
N ILE A 268 8.37 17.48 14.70
CA ILE A 268 9.77 17.47 14.23
C ILE A 268 10.25 16.06 13.86
N ILE A 269 9.82 15.02 14.59
CA ILE A 269 10.24 13.62 14.37
C ILE A 269 9.11 12.71 13.93
N ARG A 270 7.86 13.21 13.93
CA ARG A 270 6.64 12.47 13.60
C ARG A 270 6.72 11.73 12.27
N ASN A 271 7.16 12.41 11.22
CA ASN A 271 7.21 11.82 9.89
C ASN A 271 8.25 10.70 9.78
N THR A 272 9.43 10.93 10.34
CA THR A 272 10.48 9.90 10.45
C THR A 272 9.99 8.71 11.28
N ALA A 273 9.29 8.92 12.40
CA ALA A 273 8.75 7.84 13.23
C ALA A 273 7.66 7.02 12.51
N ILE A 274 6.68 7.67 11.89
CA ILE A 274 5.63 7.01 11.08
C ILE A 274 6.27 6.26 9.89
N GLY A 275 7.30 6.85 9.27
CA GLY A 275 8.10 6.22 8.23
C GLY A 275 8.73 4.91 8.71
N LEU A 276 9.40 4.91 9.86
CA LEU A 276 10.01 3.70 10.44
C LEU A 276 8.98 2.61 10.76
N VAL A 277 7.83 2.97 11.31
CA VAL A 277 6.73 2.02 11.58
C VAL A 277 6.23 1.39 10.27
N ARG A 278 6.14 2.18 9.19
CA ARG A 278 5.75 1.66 7.88
C ARG A 278 6.80 0.76 7.24
N GLU A 279 8.08 1.12 7.33
CA GLU A 279 9.16 0.31 6.79
C GLU A 279 9.29 -1.04 7.52
N ALA A 280 9.01 -1.09 8.83
CA ALA A 280 8.93 -2.35 9.57
C ALA A 280 7.88 -3.32 8.97
N GLY A 281 6.75 -2.80 8.47
CA GLY A 281 5.75 -3.60 7.77
C GLY A 281 6.21 -4.09 6.39
N LEU A 282 7.09 -3.35 5.71
CA LEU A 282 7.61 -3.72 4.38
C LEU A 282 8.66 -4.84 4.45
N LEU A 283 9.35 -5.00 5.58
CA LEU A 283 10.20 -6.18 5.82
C LEU A 283 9.40 -7.49 5.73
N ALA A 284 8.14 -7.49 6.16
CA ALA A 284 7.26 -8.65 5.99
C ALA A 284 7.02 -8.98 4.51
N GLY A 285 6.95 -7.97 3.63
CA GLY A 285 6.82 -8.15 2.18
C GLY A 285 8.06 -8.78 1.53
N VAL A 286 9.25 -8.54 2.07
CA VAL A 286 10.51 -9.19 1.63
C VAL A 286 10.56 -10.64 2.11
N VAL A 287 10.13 -10.89 3.35
CA VAL A 287 10.21 -12.21 3.99
C VAL A 287 9.08 -13.16 3.54
N ALA A 288 7.93 -12.63 3.13
CA ALA A 288 6.75 -13.43 2.77
C ALA A 288 6.96 -14.40 1.58
N PRO A 289 7.55 -14.00 0.43
CA PRO A 289 7.80 -14.92 -0.68
C PRO A 289 8.78 -16.04 -0.32
N ILE A 290 9.76 -15.75 0.53
CA ILE A 290 10.76 -16.73 1.00
C ILE A 290 10.09 -17.78 1.89
N LEU A 291 9.27 -17.35 2.85
CA LEU A 291 8.48 -18.23 3.70
C LEU A 291 7.43 -19.03 2.92
N ALA A 292 6.86 -18.46 1.87
CA ALA A 292 5.91 -19.16 0.99
C ALA A 292 6.58 -20.28 0.18
N ALA A 293 7.83 -20.07 -0.26
CA ALA A 293 8.62 -21.10 -0.93
C ALA A 293 8.91 -22.29 0.00
N GLU A 294 9.33 -22.03 1.25
CA GLU A 294 9.61 -23.07 2.25
C GLU A 294 8.33 -23.76 2.78
N GLY A 295 7.23 -23.01 2.82
CA GLY A 295 5.91 -23.48 3.28
C GLY A 295 5.31 -24.64 2.46
N GLN A 296 5.82 -24.87 1.25
CA GLN A 296 5.39 -25.99 0.41
C GLN A 296 5.77 -27.35 1.03
N ASN A 297 6.84 -27.41 1.81
CA ASN A 297 7.31 -28.65 2.45
C ASN A 297 6.63 -28.88 3.81
N ASN A 298 6.36 -27.81 4.57
CA ASN A 298 5.69 -27.88 5.87
C ASN A 298 4.77 -26.68 6.10
N ARG A 299 3.45 -26.92 6.02
CA ARG A 299 2.41 -25.92 6.28
C ARG A 299 2.52 -25.24 7.66
N PHE A 300 3.14 -25.91 8.64
CA PHE A 300 3.37 -25.37 9.98
C PHE A 300 4.28 -24.14 9.99
N TRP A 301 5.31 -24.08 9.14
CA TRP A 301 6.27 -22.98 9.14
C TRP A 301 5.66 -21.66 8.67
N SER A 302 4.76 -21.69 7.68
CA SER A 302 4.09 -20.48 7.22
C SER A 302 3.06 -19.98 8.24
N PHE A 303 2.09 -20.81 8.62
CA PHE A 303 0.98 -20.33 9.46
C PHE A 303 1.36 -20.18 10.95
N GLY A 304 2.23 -21.05 11.46
CA GLY A 304 2.65 -21.03 12.88
C GLY A 304 3.53 -19.83 13.21
N PHE A 305 4.51 -19.52 12.35
CA PHE A 305 5.41 -18.39 12.55
C PHE A 305 4.67 -17.05 12.50
N PHE A 306 3.85 -16.82 11.45
CA PHE A 306 3.08 -15.58 11.34
C PHE A 306 2.08 -15.41 12.49
N GLY A 307 1.40 -16.49 12.90
CA GLY A 307 0.48 -16.45 14.04
C GLY A 307 1.16 -16.06 15.35
N LEU A 308 2.35 -16.62 15.63
CA LEU A 308 3.11 -16.31 16.84
C LEU A 308 3.63 -14.87 16.85
N VAL A 309 4.15 -14.38 15.72
CA VAL A 309 4.61 -12.99 15.59
C VAL A 309 3.46 -12.00 15.82
N ILE A 310 2.29 -12.26 15.23
CA ILE A 310 1.09 -11.43 15.41
C ILE A 310 0.65 -11.41 16.88
N MET A 311 0.66 -12.57 17.55
CA MET A 311 0.30 -12.67 18.97
C MET A 311 1.27 -11.89 19.87
N LEU A 312 2.58 -12.00 19.64
CA LEU A 312 3.59 -11.25 20.39
C LEU A 312 3.45 -9.73 20.18
N CYS A 313 3.20 -9.29 18.94
CA CYS A 313 2.92 -7.88 18.64
C CYS A 313 1.65 -7.40 19.36
N GLY A 314 0.56 -8.19 19.33
CA GLY A 314 -0.68 -7.84 20.02
C GLY A 314 -0.52 -7.72 21.54
N LEU A 315 0.28 -8.60 22.14
CA LEU A 315 0.63 -8.54 23.57
C LEU A 315 1.42 -7.26 23.90
N SER A 316 2.35 -6.85 23.03
CA SER A 316 3.14 -5.63 23.25
C SER A 316 2.28 -4.36 23.25
N CYS A 317 1.13 -4.36 22.57
CA CYS A 317 0.20 -3.23 22.60
C CYS A 317 -0.46 -3.00 23.96
N ILE A 318 -0.47 -3.99 24.87
CA ILE A 318 -1.01 -3.82 26.24
C ILE A 318 -0.13 -2.86 27.05
N CYS A 319 1.15 -2.74 26.70
CA CYS A 319 2.09 -1.84 27.37
C CYS A 319 2.03 -0.40 26.86
N LEU A 320 1.21 -0.12 25.83
CA LEU A 320 1.10 1.20 25.23
C LEU A 320 0.18 2.12 26.06
N PRO A 321 0.58 3.36 26.35
CA PRO A 321 -0.25 4.33 27.05
C PRO A 321 -1.46 4.77 26.19
N GLU A 322 -2.61 4.98 26.83
CA GLU A 322 -3.83 5.49 26.19
C GLU A 322 -3.69 6.98 25.84
N THR A 323 -3.94 7.35 24.58
CA THR A 323 -3.84 8.73 24.08
C THR A 323 -5.17 9.48 24.12
N LYS A 324 -6.29 8.78 24.37
CA LYS A 324 -7.63 9.37 24.37
C LYS A 324 -7.75 10.60 25.27
N GLY A 325 -7.97 11.76 24.65
CA GLY A 325 -8.21 13.03 25.34
C GLY A 325 -6.96 13.88 25.62
N ARG A 326 -5.76 13.44 25.22
CA ARG A 326 -4.55 14.27 25.29
C ARG A 326 -4.46 15.19 24.07
N GLU A 327 -3.93 16.41 24.25
CA GLU A 327 -3.57 17.28 23.13
C GLU A 327 -2.24 16.83 22.51
N LEU A 328 -2.11 16.91 21.17
CA LEU A 328 -0.84 16.59 20.51
C LEU A 328 0.23 17.56 21.00
N ALA A 329 1.35 17.02 21.49
CA ALA A 329 2.53 17.79 21.80
C ALA A 329 3.11 18.41 20.52
N ASP A 330 3.28 19.72 20.51
CA ASP A 330 3.94 20.44 19.41
C ASP A 330 5.46 20.48 19.63
N HIS A 331 5.91 20.50 20.89
CA HIS A 331 7.31 20.47 21.29
C HIS A 331 7.61 19.39 22.34
N ILE A 332 8.87 18.93 22.40
CA ILE A 332 9.34 17.90 23.36
C ILE A 332 9.12 18.36 24.83
N GLU A 333 9.07 19.67 25.06
CA GLU A 333 8.83 20.28 26.37
C GLU A 333 7.39 20.10 26.88
N ASP A 334 6.43 19.87 26.00
CA ASP A 334 5.01 19.66 26.37
C ASP A 334 4.77 18.26 26.97
N GLU A 335 5.62 17.27 26.64
CA GLU A 335 5.56 15.92 27.21
C GLU A 335 6.07 15.86 28.65
N ALA A 336 6.98 16.74 29.05
CA ALA A 336 7.57 16.75 30.40
C ALA A 336 6.60 17.27 31.48
N ASN A 337 5.51 17.91 31.08
CA ASN A 337 4.52 18.56 31.96
C ASN A 337 3.17 17.83 32.03
N ASN A 338 3.03 16.62 31.47
CA ASN A 338 1.76 15.85 31.40
C ASN A 338 1.95 14.34 31.66
#